data_AF-A0A1F3BX07-F1
#
_entry.id   AF-A0A1F3BX07-F1
#
_cell.length_a   1.000
_cell.length_b   1.000
_cell.length_c   1.000
_cell.angle_alpha   90.00
_cell.angle_beta   90.00
_cell.angle_gamma   90.00
#
_symmetry.space_group_name_H-M   'P 1'
#
loop_
_entity.id
_entity.type
_entity.pdbx_description
1 polymer ?
#
loop_
_entity_poly.entity_id
_entity_poly.type
_entity_poly.pdbx_seq_one_letter_code
_entity_poly.pdbx_strand_id
1 'polypeptide(L)'
;MQTFSVTINNDANAKLFLNLMKQLKFVKAITVETKVDKLRDDDWIKPGRPATDEELEQLCIEMEADKGEIDSKVFFKQLKEKYKK
;
A
#
# COMPACT_ATOMS: atom_id res chain seq x y z
N MET A 1 -1.51 -14.29 -20.75
CA MET A 1 -0.67 -13.17 -20.25
C MET A 1 0.40 -13.78 -19.37
N GLN A 2 1.67 -13.41 -19.56
CA GLN A 2 2.79 -13.82 -18.71
C GLN A 2 3.31 -12.58 -18.00
N THR A 3 3.53 -12.66 -16.70
CA THR A 3 3.99 -11.54 -15.86
C THR A 3 5.37 -11.88 -15.34
N PHE A 4 6.34 -10.99 -15.57
CA PHE A 4 7.72 -11.13 -15.12
C PHE A 4 8.01 -10.05 -14.08
N SER A 5 8.41 -10.44 -12.87
CA SER A 5 8.90 -9.53 -11.82
C SER A 5 10.43 -9.52 -11.83
N VAL A 6 11.05 -8.36 -12.03
CA VAL A 6 12.51 -8.20 -12.04
C VAL A 6 12.91 -7.30 -10.88
N THR A 7 13.67 -7.85 -9.95
CA THR A 7 14.20 -7.10 -8.79
C THR A 7 15.63 -6.66 -9.08
N ILE A 8 15.90 -5.36 -8.96
CA ILE A 8 17.22 -4.77 -9.19
C ILE A 8 17.71 -4.17 -7.87
N ASN A 9 18.85 -4.64 -7.37
CA ASN A 9 19.38 -4.27 -6.05
C ASN A 9 20.02 -2.86 -5.99
N ASN A 10 20.12 -2.16 -7.12
CA ASN A 10 20.82 -0.88 -7.21
C ASN A 10 19.95 0.16 -7.95
N ASP A 11 19.59 1.24 -7.24
CA ASP A 11 18.76 2.33 -7.73
C ASP A 11 19.31 3.01 -9.00
N ALA A 12 20.64 3.13 -9.12
CA ALA A 12 21.27 3.70 -10.31
C ALA A 12 21.03 2.82 -11.54
N ASN A 13 21.10 1.49 -11.35
CA ASN A 13 20.86 0.51 -12.39
C ASN A 13 19.38 0.37 -12.71
N ALA A 14 18.49 0.56 -11.72
CA ALA A 14 17.04 0.55 -11.93
C ALA A 14 16.60 1.65 -12.90
N LYS A 15 17.18 2.85 -12.83
CA LYS A 15 16.91 3.95 -13.77
C LYS A 15 17.37 3.64 -15.20
N LEU A 16 18.55 3.04 -15.35
CA LEU A 16 19.08 2.61 -16.65
C LEU A 16 18.19 1.52 -17.26
N PHE A 17 17.80 0.53 -16.46
CA PHE A 17 16.90 -0.54 -16.87
C PHE A 17 15.52 -0.02 -17.27
N LEU A 18 14.97 0.93 -16.52
CA LEU A 18 13.71 1.59 -16.87
C LEU A 18 13.78 2.31 -18.22
N ASN A 19 14.89 3.03 -18.47
CA ASN A 19 15.09 3.71 -19.75
C ASN A 19 15.21 2.72 -20.92
N LEU A 20 15.89 1.59 -20.72
CA LEU A 20 15.95 0.52 -21.71
C LEU A 20 14.55 -0.05 -21.99
N MET A 21 13.78 -0.37 -20.95
CA MET A 21 12.45 -0.94 -21.08
C MET A 21 11.47 0.01 -21.79
N LYS A 22 11.59 1.33 -21.57
CA LYS A 22 10.80 2.35 -22.28
C LYS A 22 11.11 2.43 -23.78
N GLN A 23 12.29 2.02 -24.22
CA GLN A 23 12.67 2.03 -25.64
C GLN A 23 12.11 0.83 -26.42
N LEU A 24 11.64 -0.21 -25.72
CA LEU A 24 11.12 -1.43 -26.33
C LEU A 24 9.66 -1.22 -26.76
N LYS A 25 9.41 -1.19 -28.08
CA LYS A 25 8.07 -0.97 -28.67
C LYS A 25 7.00 -2.00 -28.28
N PHE A 26 7.39 -3.14 -27.75
CA PHE A 26 6.48 -4.22 -27.33
C PHE A 26 6.10 -4.15 -25.85
N VAL A 27 6.69 -3.23 -25.08
CA VAL A 27 6.36 -3.07 -23.66
C VAL A 27 5.10 -2.24 -23.54
N LYS A 28 3.99 -2.91 -23.18
CA LYS A 28 2.66 -2.29 -23.06
C LYS A 28 2.54 -1.36 -21.86
N ALA A 29 3.18 -1.70 -20.73
CA ALA A 29 3.17 -0.90 -19.51
C ALA A 29 4.37 -1.26 -18.63
N ILE A 30 4.93 -0.27 -17.93
CA ILE A 30 6.00 -0.44 -16.94
C ILE A 30 5.47 0.15 -15.63
N THR A 31 5.29 -0.69 -14.62
CA THR A 31 4.89 -0.26 -13.27
C THR A 31 6.14 -0.26 -12.39
N VAL A 32 6.42 0.88 -11.76
CA VAL A 32 7.53 1.01 -10.81
C VAL A 32 6.93 1.01 -9.41
N GLU A 33 7.10 -0.10 -8.69
CA GLU A 33 6.68 -0.21 -7.30
C GLU A 33 7.80 0.31 -6.40
N THR A 34 7.89 1.63 -6.29
CA THR A 34 8.80 2.28 -5.34
C THR A 34 8.11 2.33 -3.98
N LYS A 35 8.42 1.32 -3.16
CA LYS A 35 8.08 1.16 -1.75
C LYS A 35 6.63 0.73 -1.47
N VAL A 36 6.52 -0.20 -0.54
CA VAL A 36 5.28 -0.56 0.16
C VAL A 36 4.80 0.72 0.85
N ASP A 37 3.80 1.37 0.28
CA ASP A 37 3.11 2.45 0.95
C ASP A 37 2.58 1.90 2.28
N LYS A 38 2.75 2.67 3.37
CA LYS A 38 2.10 2.33 4.65
C LYS A 38 0.61 2.15 4.37
N LEU A 39 0.08 1.01 4.79
CA LEU A 39 -1.34 0.70 4.64
C LEU A 39 -2.17 1.85 5.21
N ARG A 40 -3.17 2.28 4.44
CA ARG A 40 -4.21 3.17 4.95
C ARG A 40 -5.26 2.30 5.64
N ASP A 41 -6.05 2.88 6.55
CA ASP A 41 -7.11 2.15 7.28
C ASP A 41 -8.05 1.36 6.35
N ASP A 42 -8.29 1.89 5.15
CA ASP A 42 -9.12 1.26 4.11
C ASP A 42 -8.49 0.01 3.44
N ASP A 43 -7.17 -0.20 3.58
CA ASP A 43 -6.46 -1.33 2.98
C ASP A 43 -6.51 -2.61 3.83
N TRP A 44 -6.78 -2.49 5.15
CA TRP A 44 -7.00 -3.63 6.05
C TRP A 44 -8.23 -4.47 5.68
N ILE A 45 -9.21 -3.84 5.01
CA ILE A 45 -10.55 -4.39 4.81
C ILE A 45 -10.75 -5.03 3.44
N LYS A 46 -9.72 -5.12 2.57
CA LYS A 46 -9.87 -5.70 1.23
C LYS A 46 -10.13 -7.23 1.32
N PRO A 47 -11.35 -7.70 1.00
CA PRO A 47 -11.64 -9.12 1.08
C PRO A 47 -10.94 -9.87 -0.05
N GLY A 48 -10.13 -10.88 0.30
CA GLY A 48 -9.55 -11.84 -0.67
C GLY A 48 -8.02 -11.79 -0.84
N ARG A 49 -7.31 -10.90 -0.14
CA ARG A 49 -5.84 -10.97 -0.01
C ARG A 49 -5.49 -11.52 1.37
N PRO A 50 -4.67 -12.58 1.49
CA PRO A 50 -4.12 -12.97 2.79
C PRO A 50 -3.21 -11.85 3.29
N ALA A 51 -3.33 -11.48 4.56
CA ALA A 51 -2.45 -10.50 5.19
C ALA A 51 -1.00 -11.00 5.10
N THR A 52 -0.06 -10.12 4.75
CA THR A 52 1.37 -10.44 4.75
C THR A 52 1.94 -10.35 6.16
N ASP A 53 3.04 -11.04 6.45
CA ASP A 53 3.64 -11.09 7.80
C ASP A 53 3.94 -9.69 8.36
N GLU A 54 4.42 -8.77 7.52
CA GLU A 54 4.66 -7.37 7.88
C GLU A 54 3.38 -6.63 8.31
N GLU A 55 2.22 -6.99 7.74
CA GLU A 55 0.93 -6.40 8.08
C GLU A 55 0.44 -6.97 9.42
N LEU A 56 0.69 -8.25 9.67
CA LEU A 56 0.37 -8.89 10.95
C LEU A 56 1.21 -8.30 12.10
N GLU A 57 2.51 -8.06 11.86
CA GLU A 57 3.39 -7.42 12.83
C GLU A 57 2.95 -5.98 13.15
N GLN A 58 2.56 -5.22 12.12
CA GLN A 58 2.04 -3.86 12.29
C GLN A 58 0.75 -3.86 13.12
N LEU A 59 -0.13 -4.85 12.92
CA LEU A 59 -1.35 -5.02 13.72
C LEU A 59 -1.01 -5.25 15.20
N CYS A 60 -0.07 -6.14 15.49
CA CYS A 60 0.36 -6.44 16.85
C CYS A 60 0.91 -5.18 17.56
N ILE A 61 1.70 -4.37 16.86
CA ILE A 61 2.24 -3.10 17.40
C ILE A 61 1.11 -2.11 17.72
N GLU A 62 0.09 -2.02 16.86
CA GLU A 62 -1.06 -1.12 17.08
C GLU A 62 -1.95 -1.57 18.23
N MET A 63 -2.12 -2.90 18.39
CA MET A 63 -2.81 -3.51 19.53
C MET A 63 -2.06 -3.28 20.85
N GLU A 64 -0.74 -3.43 20.86
CA GLU A 64 0.08 -3.15 22.06
C GLU A 64 0.06 -1.66 22.45
N ALA A 65 -0.16 -0.78 21.49
CA ALA A 65 -0.20 0.67 21.71
C ALA A 65 -1.58 1.22 22.10
N ASP A 66 -2.62 0.38 22.21
CA ASP A 66 -4.03 0.79 22.40
C ASP A 66 -4.46 1.88 21.39
N LYS A 67 -3.88 1.86 20.18
CA LYS A 67 -4.20 2.82 19.11
C LYS A 67 -5.15 2.15 18.14
N GLY A 68 -6.41 2.55 18.19
CA GLY A 68 -7.46 2.02 17.30
C GLY A 68 -8.87 2.23 17.85
N GLU A 69 -8.99 2.50 19.15
CA GLU A 69 -10.28 2.82 19.77
C GLU A 69 -10.63 4.30 19.55
N ILE A 70 -11.56 4.56 18.64
CA ILE A 70 -12.25 5.84 18.59
C ILE A 70 -13.44 5.74 19.54
N ASP A 71 -13.45 6.54 20.61
CA ASP A 71 -14.61 6.63 21.50
C ASP A 71 -15.87 6.96 20.68
N SER A 72 -16.97 6.27 20.97
CA SER A 72 -18.23 6.38 20.24
C SER A 72 -18.70 7.83 20.12
N LYS A 73 -18.42 8.67 21.14
CA LYS A 73 -18.75 10.10 21.13
C LYS A 73 -17.96 10.88 20.09
N VAL A 74 -16.69 10.54 19.89
CA VAL A 74 -15.80 11.16 18.89
C VAL A 74 -16.24 10.73 17.48
N PHE A 75 -16.55 9.45 17.30
CA PHE A 75 -17.08 8.92 16.05
C PHE A 75 -18.37 9.64 15.61
N PHE A 76 -19.38 9.73 16.50
CA PHE A 76 -20.64 10.41 16.18
C PHE A 76 -20.48 11.92 15.95
N LYS A 77 -19.48 12.56 16.57
CA LYS A 77 -19.17 13.97 16.32
C LYS A 77 -18.61 14.18 14.91
N GLN A 78 -17.64 13.35 14.49
CA GLN A 78 -17.07 13.37 13.15
C GLN A 78 -18.11 13.06 12.07
N LEU A 79 -19.02 12.11 12.35
CA LEU A 79 -20.10 11.75 11.43
C LEU A 79 -21.10 12.91 11.24
N LYS A 80 -21.44 13.62 12.33
CA LYS A 80 -22.27 14.84 12.24
C LYS A 80 -21.59 15.97 11.48
N GLU A 81 -20.28 16.14 11.61
CA GLU A 81 -19.54 17.17 10.86
C GLU A 81 -19.45 16.82 9.36
N LYS A 82 -19.21 15.56 9.02
CA LYS A 82 -19.09 15.09 7.63
C LYS A 82 -20.41 15.14 6.85
N TYR A 83 -21.55 14.98 7.53
CA TYR A 83 -22.89 14.98 6.92
C TYR A 83 -23.76 16.19 7.31
N LYS A 84 -23.16 17.23 7.90
CA LYS A 84 -23.82 18.53 8.05
C LYS A 84 -24.02 19.13 6.66
N LYS A 85 -25.27 19.06 6.17
CA LYS A 85 -25.77 19.90 5.08
C LYS A 85 -25.72 21.37 5.47
#